data_AF-A0A3D2RUU1-F1
#
_entry.id   AF-A0A3D2RUU1-F1
#
_cell.length_a   1.000
_cell.length_b   1.000
_cell.length_c   1.000
_cell.angle_alpha   90.00
_cell.angle_beta   90.00
_cell.angle_gamma   90.00
#
_symmetry.space_group_name_H-M   'P 1'
#
loop_
_entity.id
_entity.type
_entity.pdbx_description
1 polymer ?
#
loop_
_entity_poly.entity_id
_entity_poly.type
_entity_poly.pdbx_seq_one_letter_code
_entity_poly.pdbx_strand_id
1 'polypeptide(L)'
;MSARQSSPAESEPVSESYRASAFADAKPELAAPGATPERLAHLKEHGFVIITDFVDNPMIPVLREAGRRVTEACSPEHGYSKVDCSKGYVHRAREDEPWAIRGIIHPAFEEPGFAEFHGSPDFLSFVRSWCGGLEPEDLVLSGMLLWCNPRRHENGPSWHRDTTWWGTGKPYFAQKDDRGDGPEAYSEKVEKLRWEEIREKNVKAITERNGVSMFLALADDECHELVPGSHDRWRTPFEHDVLLPQAMKDQGIPYTPSWDGVAPLPNQVAIRLKAGEALIRNGTTIHTGHTVPNRERNTLSIGWSKWSGPFTGEPSVADVRHAWQLDPAVREALPHDWMKTAWDRWAETQKLGDTLEDRYPGFDIGRIKAGEVAGWRSELERQAAAGES
;
A
#
# COMPACT_ATOMS: atom_id res chain seq x y z
N MET A 1 44.36 -42.12 22.05
CA MET A 1 43.97 -41.20 20.96
C MET A 1 42.84 -41.85 20.21
N SER A 2 41.61 -41.40 20.42
CA SER A 2 40.45 -41.83 19.62
C SER A 2 39.68 -40.57 19.27
N ALA A 3 39.71 -40.21 17.99
CA ALA A 3 39.10 -39.02 17.44
C ALA A 3 37.56 -39.19 17.48
N ARG A 4 36.88 -38.30 18.19
CA ARG A 4 35.42 -38.15 18.07
C ARG A 4 35.13 -37.48 16.73
N GLN A 5 34.48 -38.22 15.84
CA GLN A 5 33.83 -37.66 14.67
C GLN A 5 32.72 -36.72 15.13
N SER A 6 32.82 -35.46 14.72
CA SER A 6 31.75 -34.47 14.83
C SER A 6 30.67 -34.81 13.80
N SER A 7 29.46 -35.09 14.26
CA SER A 7 28.27 -35.13 13.41
C SER A 7 28.04 -33.75 12.76
N PRO A 8 27.53 -33.69 11.53
CA PRO A 8 27.18 -32.41 10.91
C PRO A 8 26.05 -31.76 11.71
N ALA A 9 26.14 -30.45 11.90
CA ALA A 9 25.05 -29.66 12.44
C ALA A 9 23.80 -29.91 11.58
N GLU A 10 22.74 -30.41 12.21
CA GLU A 10 21.40 -30.42 11.63
C GLU A 10 21.06 -28.97 11.26
N SER A 11 20.93 -28.71 9.96
CA SER A 11 20.36 -27.46 9.47
C SER A 11 18.96 -27.34 10.05
N GLU A 12 18.69 -26.23 10.74
CA GLU A 12 17.33 -25.89 11.16
C GLU A 12 16.38 -26.00 9.96
N PRO A 13 15.17 -26.55 10.13
CA PRO A 13 14.22 -26.64 9.04
C PRO A 13 13.90 -25.22 8.57
N VAL A 14 14.16 -24.93 7.30
CA VAL A 14 13.65 -23.73 6.63
C VAL A 14 12.14 -23.73 6.89
N SER A 15 11.64 -22.77 7.66
CA SER A 15 10.23 -22.74 8.03
C SER A 15 9.40 -22.75 6.76
N GLU A 16 8.39 -23.63 6.70
CA GLU A 16 7.44 -23.83 5.59
C GLU A 16 6.58 -22.58 5.25
N SER A 17 7.00 -21.38 5.68
CA SER A 17 6.22 -20.14 5.69
C SER A 17 6.45 -19.22 4.49
N TYR A 18 7.41 -19.49 3.61
CA TYR A 18 7.70 -18.62 2.47
C TYR A 18 7.23 -19.27 1.17
N ARG A 19 6.42 -18.54 0.40
CA ARG A 19 6.12 -18.93 -0.99
C ARG A 19 7.35 -18.72 -1.87
N ALA A 20 8.04 -17.60 -1.68
CA ALA A 20 9.26 -17.27 -2.42
C ALA A 20 10.43 -18.20 -2.05
N SER A 21 11.15 -18.67 -3.06
CA SER A 21 12.40 -19.44 -2.90
C SER A 21 13.66 -18.56 -2.97
N ALA A 22 13.50 -17.27 -3.27
CA ALA A 22 14.58 -16.30 -3.40
C ALA A 22 14.22 -14.99 -2.68
N PHE A 23 15.26 -14.25 -2.27
CA PHE A 23 15.12 -12.99 -1.55
C PHE A 23 15.88 -11.88 -2.26
N ALA A 24 15.35 -10.66 -2.18
CA ALA A 24 16.05 -9.45 -2.57
C ALA A 24 16.37 -8.62 -1.34
N ASP A 25 17.66 -8.36 -1.12
CA ASP A 25 18.21 -7.58 -0.01
C ASP A 25 18.73 -6.22 -0.50
N ALA A 26 18.95 -5.30 0.43
CA ALA A 26 19.67 -4.07 0.15
C ALA A 26 21.08 -4.36 -0.38
N LYS A 27 21.50 -3.56 -1.37
CA LYS A 27 22.77 -3.72 -2.08
C LYS A 27 23.76 -2.64 -1.64
N PRO A 28 24.98 -2.99 -1.17
CA PRO A 28 25.98 -1.99 -0.79
C PRO A 28 26.30 -0.97 -1.89
N GLU A 29 26.31 -1.42 -3.15
CA GLU A 29 26.53 -0.56 -4.31
C GLU A 29 25.37 0.43 -4.58
N LEU A 30 24.21 0.24 -3.96
CA LEU A 30 23.03 1.12 -4.02
C LEU A 30 22.80 1.89 -2.70
N ALA A 31 23.76 1.90 -1.77
CA ALA A 31 23.57 2.51 -0.44
C ALA A 31 23.61 4.05 -0.45
N ALA A 32 24.17 4.68 -1.49
CA ALA A 32 24.26 6.14 -1.58
C ALA A 32 22.86 6.79 -1.59
N PRO A 33 22.63 7.87 -0.82
CA PRO A 33 21.30 8.41 -0.59
C PRO A 33 20.69 9.07 -1.84
N GLY A 34 19.35 9.18 -1.85
CA GLY A 34 18.60 9.83 -2.91
C GLY A 34 18.48 9.02 -4.20
N ALA A 35 18.16 9.71 -5.29
CA ALA A 35 17.93 9.12 -6.62
C ALA A 35 19.23 9.04 -7.45
N THR A 36 20.20 8.24 -7.03
CA THR A 36 21.45 8.06 -7.78
C THR A 36 21.22 7.39 -9.13
N PRO A 37 22.10 7.59 -10.13
CA PRO A 37 22.00 6.91 -11.42
C PRO A 37 21.89 5.38 -11.29
N GLU A 38 22.60 4.78 -10.33
CA GLU A 38 22.61 3.34 -10.08
C GLU A 38 21.27 2.86 -9.51
N ARG A 39 20.69 3.58 -8.54
CA ARG A 39 19.35 3.28 -8.00
C ARG A 39 18.27 3.41 -9.07
N LEU A 40 18.34 4.46 -9.90
CA LEU A 40 17.39 4.66 -10.98
C LEU A 40 17.54 3.60 -12.08
N ALA A 41 18.77 3.19 -12.41
CA ALA A 41 19.02 2.08 -13.32
C ALA A 41 18.45 0.77 -12.77
N HIS A 42 18.67 0.48 -11.48
CA HIS A 42 18.14 -0.71 -10.82
C HIS A 42 16.61 -0.72 -10.80
N LEU A 43 15.98 0.41 -10.43
CA LEU A 43 14.53 0.58 -10.46
C LEU A 43 13.96 0.41 -11.88
N LYS A 44 14.67 0.93 -12.90
CA LYS A 44 14.27 0.78 -14.29
C LYS A 44 14.35 -0.66 -14.77
N GLU A 45 15.42 -1.38 -14.43
CA GLU A 45 15.66 -2.74 -14.86
C GLU A 45 14.74 -3.75 -14.14
N HIS A 46 14.61 -3.63 -12.82
CA HIS A 46 13.95 -4.64 -12.00
C HIS A 46 12.56 -4.24 -11.50
N GLY A 47 12.17 -2.97 -11.65
CA GLY A 47 10.86 -2.48 -11.21
C GLY A 47 10.78 -2.23 -9.71
N PHE A 48 11.91 -2.32 -9.00
CA PHE A 48 12.03 -1.95 -7.59
C PHE A 48 13.46 -1.55 -7.24
N VAL A 49 13.63 -0.93 -6.08
CA VAL A 49 14.90 -0.68 -5.41
C VAL A 49 14.69 -0.61 -3.90
N ILE A 50 15.63 -1.16 -3.14
CA ILE A 50 15.68 -1.01 -1.68
C ILE A 50 16.67 0.11 -1.37
N ILE A 51 16.21 1.07 -0.56
CA ILE A 51 16.99 2.22 -0.12
C ILE A 51 17.27 2.12 1.39
N THR A 52 18.39 2.68 1.83
CA THR A 52 18.88 2.61 3.21
C THR A 52 18.89 3.99 3.90
N ASP A 53 18.18 4.96 3.32
CA ASP A 53 18.27 6.39 3.68
C ASP A 53 17.77 6.69 5.11
N PHE A 54 17.05 5.74 5.74
CA PHE A 54 16.45 5.93 7.06
C PHE A 54 16.92 4.91 8.12
N VAL A 55 17.94 4.09 7.83
CA VAL A 55 18.42 3.01 8.73
C VAL A 55 18.79 3.54 10.12
N ASP A 56 19.41 4.71 10.20
CA ASP A 56 19.84 5.34 11.46
C ASP A 56 18.87 6.44 11.94
N ASN A 57 17.67 6.54 11.35
CA ASN A 57 16.75 7.60 11.71
C ASN A 57 16.14 7.35 13.11
N PRO A 58 16.24 8.31 14.06
CA PRO A 58 15.80 8.11 15.43
C PRO A 58 14.29 7.94 15.58
N MET A 59 13.49 8.32 14.56
CA MET A 59 12.05 8.13 14.56
C MET A 59 11.63 6.69 14.28
N ILE A 60 12.47 5.86 13.65
CA ILE A 60 12.12 4.45 13.33
C ILE A 60 11.65 3.66 14.57
N PRO A 61 12.39 3.61 15.69
CA PRO A 61 11.91 2.91 16.88
C PRO A 61 10.65 3.55 17.49
N VAL A 62 10.49 4.89 17.41
CA VAL A 62 9.31 5.59 17.93
C VAL A 62 8.06 5.20 17.13
N LEU A 63 8.15 5.28 15.81
CA LEU A 63 7.09 4.93 14.87
C LEU A 63 6.75 3.44 14.94
N ARG A 64 7.75 2.57 15.16
CA ARG A 64 7.52 1.13 15.36
C ARG A 64 6.57 0.89 16.53
N GLU A 65 6.84 1.50 17.68
CA GLU A 65 5.98 1.34 18.87
C GLU A 65 4.60 1.95 18.66
N ALA A 66 4.51 3.10 17.96
CA ALA A 66 3.22 3.67 17.55
C ALA A 66 2.43 2.70 16.65
N GLY A 67 3.09 2.09 15.66
CA GLY A 67 2.49 1.10 14.77
C GLY A 67 1.98 -0.14 15.52
N ARG A 68 2.73 -0.61 16.53
CA ARG A 68 2.30 -1.72 17.41
C ARG A 68 1.05 -1.36 18.20
N ARG A 69 1.00 -0.16 18.81
CA ARG A 69 -0.16 0.32 19.57
C ARG A 69 -1.40 0.46 18.68
N VAL A 70 -1.26 1.05 17.50
CA VAL A 70 -2.35 1.21 16.53
C VAL A 70 -2.86 -0.14 16.03
N THR A 71 -1.96 -1.07 15.70
CA THR A 71 -2.34 -2.42 15.25
C THR A 71 -3.10 -3.17 16.34
N GLU A 72 -2.60 -3.13 17.58
CA GLU A 72 -3.29 -3.72 18.72
C GLU A 72 -4.64 -3.05 18.96
N ALA A 73 -4.74 -1.72 18.89
CA ALA A 73 -6.01 -1.02 19.10
C ALA A 73 -7.07 -1.33 18.04
N CYS A 74 -6.65 -1.59 16.79
CA CYS A 74 -7.54 -1.97 15.70
C CYS A 74 -7.95 -3.46 15.71
N SER A 75 -7.48 -4.25 16.68
CA SER A 75 -7.86 -5.66 16.78
C SER A 75 -9.37 -5.80 17.05
N PRO A 76 -10.00 -6.88 16.55
CA PRO A 76 -11.45 -7.04 16.62
C PRO A 76 -11.99 -7.07 18.07
N GLU A 77 -11.16 -7.46 19.04
CA GLU A 77 -11.51 -7.49 20.48
C GLU A 77 -11.80 -6.11 21.07
N HIS A 78 -11.15 -5.06 20.56
CA HIS A 78 -11.28 -3.72 21.13
C HIS A 78 -12.36 -2.90 20.44
N GLY A 79 -12.69 -3.19 19.18
CA GLY A 79 -13.62 -2.37 18.40
C GLY A 79 -13.13 -0.92 18.31
N TYR A 80 -13.86 0.00 18.95
CA TYR A 80 -13.49 1.42 19.06
C TYR A 80 -13.13 1.87 20.49
N SER A 81 -12.97 0.92 21.43
CA SER A 81 -12.79 1.22 22.86
C SER A 81 -11.40 1.74 23.24
N LYS A 82 -10.37 1.39 22.45
CA LYS A 82 -8.99 1.87 22.64
C LYS A 82 -8.65 3.09 21.79
N VAL A 83 -9.02 3.03 20.51
CA VAL A 83 -8.83 4.08 19.50
C VAL A 83 -10.11 4.13 18.67
N ASP A 84 -10.58 5.32 18.34
CA ASP A 84 -11.72 5.48 17.43
C ASP A 84 -11.27 5.22 15.97
N CYS A 85 -11.02 3.95 15.65
CA CYS A 85 -10.53 3.54 14.33
C CYS A 85 -11.58 3.69 13.21
N SER A 86 -12.83 4.05 13.56
CA SER A 86 -13.86 4.45 12.59
C SER A 86 -13.55 5.79 11.89
N LYS A 87 -12.59 6.56 12.44
CA LYS A 87 -12.04 7.78 11.83
C LYS A 87 -10.97 7.53 10.76
N GLY A 88 -10.64 6.27 10.50
CA GLY A 88 -9.71 5.87 9.46
C GLY A 88 -10.36 4.93 8.45
N TYR A 89 -9.54 4.08 7.85
CA TYR A 89 -10.02 2.94 7.06
C TYR A 89 -9.15 1.73 7.37
N VAL A 90 -9.71 0.76 8.09
CA VAL A 90 -9.01 -0.48 8.46
C VAL A 90 -9.35 -1.55 7.43
N HIS A 91 -8.32 -2.01 6.72
CA HIS A 91 -8.40 -3.21 5.90
C HIS A 91 -8.38 -4.43 6.82
N ARG A 92 -9.44 -5.22 6.75
CA ARG A 92 -9.63 -6.40 7.61
C ARG A 92 -9.56 -7.68 6.80
N ALA A 93 -8.98 -8.72 7.40
CA ALA A 93 -8.87 -10.06 6.88
C ALA A 93 -9.93 -10.95 7.54
N ARG A 94 -9.72 -12.26 7.51
CA ARG A 94 -10.55 -13.23 8.22
C ARG A 94 -10.67 -12.86 9.71
N GLU A 95 -11.85 -13.07 10.29
CA GLU A 95 -12.16 -12.75 11.69
C GLU A 95 -11.90 -11.27 12.05
N ASP A 96 -12.02 -10.38 11.06
CA ASP A 96 -11.88 -8.94 11.24
C ASP A 96 -10.48 -8.48 11.70
N GLU A 97 -9.45 -9.33 11.56
CA GLU A 97 -8.07 -8.97 11.90
C GLU A 97 -7.53 -7.88 10.96
N PRO A 98 -6.89 -6.81 11.47
CA PRO A 98 -6.33 -5.78 10.63
C PRO A 98 -5.11 -6.30 9.85
N TRP A 99 -5.00 -5.95 8.57
CA TRP A 99 -3.78 -6.17 7.76
C TRP A 99 -3.24 -4.90 7.10
N ALA A 100 -4.04 -3.84 7.06
CA ALA A 100 -3.56 -2.51 6.70
C ALA A 100 -4.45 -1.45 7.35
N ILE A 101 -3.85 -0.38 7.88
CA ILE A 101 -4.55 0.67 8.63
C ILE A 101 -4.26 2.02 7.97
N ARG A 102 -5.30 2.64 7.42
CA ARG A 102 -5.27 4.01 6.90
C ARG A 102 -5.89 4.94 7.93
N GLY A 103 -5.49 6.21 7.90
CA GLY A 103 -5.98 7.19 8.87
C GLY A 103 -5.05 7.41 10.07
N ILE A 104 -3.85 6.83 10.07
CA ILE A 104 -2.91 6.91 11.19
C ILE A 104 -2.42 8.32 11.54
N ILE A 105 -2.67 9.31 10.67
CA ILE A 105 -2.42 10.74 10.93
C ILE A 105 -3.65 11.49 11.48
N HIS A 106 -4.82 10.83 11.52
CA HIS A 106 -6.02 11.41 12.10
C HIS A 106 -5.84 11.47 13.63
N PRO A 107 -6.16 12.59 14.31
CA PRO A 107 -5.88 12.77 15.74
C PRO A 107 -6.55 11.73 16.65
N ALA A 108 -7.67 11.15 16.21
CA ALA A 108 -8.34 10.04 16.91
C ALA A 108 -7.50 8.77 17.07
N PHE A 109 -6.42 8.60 16.28
CA PHE A 109 -5.46 7.50 16.45
C PHE A 109 -4.42 7.79 17.54
N GLU A 110 -4.35 9.01 18.06
CA GLU A 110 -3.48 9.41 19.18
C GLU A 110 -1.97 9.20 18.94
N GLU A 111 -1.54 9.10 17.67
CA GLU A 111 -0.15 8.90 17.27
C GLU A 111 0.35 10.03 16.35
N PRO A 112 0.60 11.25 16.87
CA PRO A 112 1.05 12.38 16.06
C PRO A 112 2.40 12.15 15.36
N GLY A 113 3.22 11.22 15.89
CA GLY A 113 4.53 10.89 15.36
C GLY A 113 4.54 10.54 13.88
N PHE A 114 3.46 9.95 13.34
CA PHE A 114 3.34 9.67 11.91
C PHE A 114 3.30 10.95 11.06
N ALA A 115 2.52 11.95 11.48
CA ALA A 115 2.44 13.24 10.79
C ALA A 115 3.72 14.05 10.99
N GLU A 116 4.31 14.00 12.19
CA GLU A 116 5.60 14.64 12.50
C GLU A 116 6.73 14.11 11.62
N PHE A 117 6.84 12.78 11.46
CA PHE A 117 7.85 12.19 10.59
C PHE A 117 7.61 12.56 9.12
N HIS A 118 6.37 12.56 8.66
CA HIS A 118 6.01 12.88 7.28
C HIS A 118 6.36 14.32 6.88
N GLY A 119 6.28 15.25 7.84
CA GLY A 119 6.69 16.64 7.68
C GLY A 119 8.13 16.95 8.09
N SER A 120 8.89 15.95 8.55
CA SER A 120 10.22 16.15 9.13
C SER A 120 11.26 16.62 8.10
N PRO A 121 12.30 17.37 8.54
CA PRO A 121 13.42 17.75 7.67
C PRO A 121 14.11 16.55 7.01
N ASP A 122 14.23 15.42 7.71
CA ASP A 122 14.86 14.21 7.18
C ASP A 122 14.06 13.64 6.00
N PHE A 123 12.74 13.51 6.17
CA PHE A 123 11.87 13.02 5.10
C PHE A 123 11.80 13.99 3.92
N LEU A 124 11.70 15.29 4.18
CA LEU A 124 11.70 16.31 3.13
C LEU A 124 13.04 16.39 2.38
N SER A 125 14.17 16.22 3.07
CA SER A 125 15.49 16.14 2.43
C SER A 125 15.55 14.97 1.44
N PHE A 126 15.03 13.81 1.83
CA PHE A 126 14.90 12.67 0.93
C PHE A 126 13.98 12.99 -0.26
N VAL A 127 12.78 13.52 -0.02
CA VAL A 127 11.82 13.88 -1.08
C VAL A 127 12.44 14.84 -2.08
N ARG A 128 13.11 15.88 -1.58
CA ARG A 128 13.84 16.85 -2.40
C ARG A 128 14.89 16.17 -3.26
N SER A 129 15.72 15.31 -2.67
CA SER A 129 16.78 14.60 -3.40
C SER A 129 16.22 13.63 -4.43
N TRP A 130 15.16 12.89 -4.08
CA TRP A 130 14.56 11.89 -4.95
C TRP A 130 13.78 12.52 -6.11
N CYS A 131 12.96 13.52 -5.81
CA CYS A 131 11.97 14.10 -6.72
C CYS A 131 12.50 15.31 -7.50
N GLY A 132 13.81 15.47 -7.63
CA GLY A 132 14.41 16.53 -8.46
C GLY A 132 14.22 17.94 -7.90
N GLY A 133 14.24 18.07 -6.57
CA GLY A 133 14.21 19.36 -5.89
C GLY A 133 12.83 19.86 -5.47
N LEU A 134 11.81 18.98 -5.36
CA LEU A 134 10.51 19.39 -4.83
C LEU A 134 10.65 19.98 -3.43
N GLU A 135 10.04 21.15 -3.23
CA GLU A 135 9.96 21.85 -1.95
C GLU A 135 8.51 21.80 -1.43
N PRO A 136 8.25 22.11 -0.14
CA PRO A 136 6.91 22.07 0.45
C PRO A 136 5.79 22.75 -0.37
N GLU A 137 6.10 23.88 -1.01
CA GLU A 137 5.19 24.63 -1.88
C GLU A 137 4.80 23.86 -3.15
N ASP A 138 5.53 22.82 -3.54
CA ASP A 138 5.23 21.97 -4.69
C ASP A 138 4.42 20.73 -4.31
N LEU A 139 4.13 20.50 -3.03
CA LEU A 139 3.58 19.22 -2.57
C LEU A 139 2.05 19.24 -2.48
N VAL A 140 1.45 18.08 -2.78
CA VAL A 140 0.06 17.77 -2.46
C VAL A 140 0.04 16.50 -1.62
N LEU A 141 -0.86 16.45 -0.63
CA LEU A 141 -0.97 15.30 0.26
C LEU A 141 -1.34 14.05 -0.53
N SER A 142 -0.61 12.97 -0.26
CA SER A 142 -0.97 11.62 -0.66
C SER A 142 -1.36 10.79 0.55
N GLY A 143 -2.04 9.67 0.32
CA GLY A 143 -2.42 8.78 1.42
C GLY A 143 -1.23 8.20 2.19
N MET A 144 -1.46 7.92 3.46
CA MET A 144 -0.55 7.19 4.34
C MET A 144 -1.24 5.93 4.86
N LEU A 145 -0.48 4.85 4.95
CA LEU A 145 -0.98 3.54 5.32
C LEU A 145 0.06 2.78 6.14
N LEU A 146 -0.36 2.20 7.26
CA LEU A 146 0.42 1.24 8.02
C LEU A 146 0.06 -0.19 7.59
N TRP A 147 1.02 -0.92 7.04
CA TRP A 147 0.89 -2.36 6.82
C TRP A 147 1.18 -3.11 8.11
N CYS A 148 0.24 -3.96 8.50
CA CYS A 148 0.33 -4.81 9.68
C CYS A 148 0.01 -6.26 9.32
N ASN A 149 0.16 -7.17 10.28
CA ASN A 149 -0.07 -8.59 10.06
C ASN A 149 -1.27 -9.07 10.89
N PRO A 150 -2.24 -9.77 10.27
CA PRO A 150 -3.17 -10.62 11.00
C PRO A 150 -2.40 -11.62 11.89
N ARG A 151 -2.87 -11.83 13.11
CA ARG A 151 -2.14 -12.65 14.09
C ARG A 151 -2.54 -14.12 14.04
N ARG A 152 -3.74 -14.44 13.55
CA ARG A 152 -4.32 -15.79 13.59
C ARG A 152 -4.25 -16.51 12.27
N HIS A 153 -4.43 -15.80 11.16
CA HIS A 153 -4.55 -16.41 9.84
C HIS A 153 -3.56 -15.82 8.85
N GLU A 154 -3.01 -16.67 7.98
CA GLU A 154 -2.30 -16.19 6.80
C GLU A 154 -3.25 -15.34 5.96
N ASN A 155 -2.74 -14.21 5.48
CA ASN A 155 -3.46 -13.35 4.57
C ASN A 155 -2.53 -12.94 3.44
N GLY A 156 -2.98 -13.12 2.20
CA GLY A 156 -2.29 -12.62 1.05
C GLY A 156 -3.28 -12.23 -0.02
N PRO A 157 -3.35 -10.93 -0.42
CA PRO A 157 -4.08 -10.55 -1.61
C PRO A 157 -3.62 -11.39 -2.82
N SER A 158 -4.49 -11.51 -3.81
CA SER A 158 -4.09 -12.10 -5.09
C SER A 158 -2.90 -11.34 -5.68
N TRP A 159 -2.04 -12.03 -6.43
CA TRP A 159 -1.05 -11.38 -7.27
C TRP A 159 -1.72 -10.35 -8.18
N HIS A 160 -1.13 -9.16 -8.26
CA HIS A 160 -1.73 -8.05 -8.99
C HIS A 160 -0.67 -7.06 -9.50
N ARG A 161 -1.14 -6.10 -10.28
CA ARG A 161 -0.47 -4.81 -10.49
C ARG A 161 -1.39 -3.73 -9.92
N ASP A 162 -0.84 -2.62 -9.44
CA ASP A 162 -1.64 -1.52 -8.89
C ASP A 162 -2.36 -0.70 -9.98
N THR A 163 -1.91 -0.81 -11.23
CA THR A 163 -2.55 -0.15 -12.37
C THR A 163 -3.69 -0.99 -12.92
N THR A 164 -4.65 -0.37 -13.62
CA THR A 164 -5.62 -1.09 -14.45
C THR A 164 -5.02 -1.29 -15.85
N TRP A 165 -4.91 -2.53 -16.32
CA TRP A 165 -4.42 -2.86 -17.67
C TRP A 165 -5.46 -3.55 -18.56
N TRP A 166 -6.73 -3.46 -18.13
CA TRP A 166 -7.91 -3.99 -18.80
C TRP A 166 -8.91 -2.87 -19.09
N GLY A 167 -9.92 -3.16 -19.93
CA GLY A 167 -11.03 -2.25 -20.19
C GLY A 167 -10.57 -0.85 -20.59
N THR A 168 -10.99 0.16 -19.83
CA THR A 168 -10.63 1.58 -20.11
C THR A 168 -9.22 1.95 -19.65
N GLY A 169 -8.59 1.13 -18.81
CA GLY A 169 -7.32 1.47 -18.13
C GLY A 169 -7.45 2.54 -17.05
N LYS A 170 -8.66 2.98 -16.70
CA LYS A 170 -8.89 3.92 -15.60
C LYS A 170 -8.76 3.21 -14.24
N PRO A 171 -8.28 3.88 -13.20
CA PRO A 171 -8.36 3.37 -11.83
C PRO A 171 -9.82 3.09 -11.45
N TYR A 172 -10.04 2.04 -10.67
CA TYR A 172 -11.35 1.70 -10.12
C TYR A 172 -11.49 2.20 -8.68
N PHE A 173 -12.72 2.46 -8.27
CA PHE A 173 -13.06 2.82 -6.89
C PHE A 173 -13.21 1.56 -6.03
N ALA A 174 -12.70 1.52 -4.80
CA ALA A 174 -12.84 0.33 -3.97
C ALA A 174 -14.31 -0.08 -3.71
N GLN A 175 -15.24 0.88 -3.74
CA GLN A 175 -16.67 0.62 -3.63
C GLN A 175 -17.37 0.24 -4.95
N LYS A 176 -16.66 0.17 -6.09
CA LYS A 176 -17.21 -0.16 -7.42
C LYS A 176 -16.25 -1.06 -8.22
N ASP A 177 -16.73 -2.21 -8.68
CA ASP A 177 -15.95 -3.02 -9.63
C ASP A 177 -16.29 -2.62 -11.08
N ASP A 178 -15.62 -1.59 -11.59
CA ASP A 178 -15.82 -1.02 -12.94
C ASP A 178 -14.63 -1.28 -13.89
N ARG A 179 -13.87 -2.37 -13.63
CA ARG A 179 -12.65 -2.74 -14.39
C ARG A 179 -12.90 -3.14 -15.85
N GLY A 180 -14.14 -3.07 -16.34
CA GLY A 180 -14.55 -3.29 -17.72
C GLY A 180 -15.79 -4.19 -17.84
N ASP A 181 -16.73 -3.80 -18.70
CA ASP A 181 -18.00 -4.51 -18.90
C ASP A 181 -17.85 -5.70 -19.85
N GLY A 182 -17.42 -6.84 -19.30
CA GLY A 182 -17.48 -8.14 -19.97
C GLY A 182 -16.27 -8.52 -20.83
N PRO A 183 -16.36 -9.64 -21.58
CA PRO A 183 -15.18 -10.31 -22.11
C PRO A 183 -14.31 -9.49 -23.07
N GLU A 184 -14.90 -8.63 -23.90
CA GLU A 184 -14.15 -7.83 -24.89
C GLU A 184 -13.16 -6.84 -24.24
N ALA A 185 -13.49 -6.35 -23.04
CA ALA A 185 -12.62 -5.49 -22.24
C ALA A 185 -11.34 -6.21 -21.77
N TYR A 186 -11.37 -7.55 -21.75
CA TYR A 186 -10.26 -8.43 -21.38
C TYR A 186 -9.61 -9.12 -22.58
N SER A 187 -9.89 -8.63 -23.81
CA SER A 187 -9.23 -9.14 -25.00
C SER A 187 -7.74 -8.78 -25.03
N GLU A 188 -6.91 -9.68 -25.56
CA GLU A 188 -5.47 -9.43 -25.72
C GLU A 188 -5.17 -8.15 -26.52
N LYS A 189 -6.06 -7.77 -27.45
CA LYS A 189 -5.97 -6.52 -28.20
C LYS A 189 -6.09 -5.30 -27.30
N VAL A 190 -7.08 -5.28 -26.40
CA VAL A 190 -7.27 -4.19 -25.44
C VAL A 190 -6.08 -4.12 -24.48
N GLU A 191 -5.64 -5.26 -23.97
CA GLU A 191 -4.49 -5.33 -23.09
C GLU A 191 -3.21 -4.79 -23.72
N LYS A 192 -2.90 -5.16 -24.96
CA LYS A 192 -1.71 -4.66 -25.66
C LYS A 192 -1.73 -3.14 -25.78
N LEU A 193 -2.88 -2.57 -26.10
CA LEU A 193 -3.08 -1.11 -26.12
C LEU A 193 -2.86 -0.50 -24.73
N ARG A 194 -3.46 -1.06 -23.66
CA ARG A 194 -3.25 -0.56 -22.29
C ARG A 194 -1.79 -0.71 -21.86
N TRP A 195 -1.12 -1.78 -22.29
CA TRP A 195 0.27 -2.06 -21.95
C TRP A 195 1.24 -1.05 -22.55
N GLU A 196 1.04 -0.62 -23.79
CA GLU A 196 1.83 0.45 -24.40
C GLU A 196 1.72 1.76 -23.59
N GLU A 197 0.50 2.16 -23.21
CA GLU A 197 0.26 3.33 -22.35
C GLU A 197 0.95 3.20 -20.98
N ILE A 198 0.91 2.01 -20.39
CA ILE A 198 1.55 1.72 -19.10
C ILE A 198 3.06 1.83 -19.20
N ARG A 199 3.68 1.32 -20.27
CA ARG A 199 5.14 1.42 -20.46
C ARG A 199 5.58 2.88 -20.60
N GLU A 200 4.85 3.68 -21.35
CA GLU A 200 5.11 5.13 -21.45
C GLU A 200 5.00 5.83 -20.09
N LYS A 201 3.95 5.52 -19.31
CA LYS A 201 3.77 6.04 -17.95
C LYS A 201 4.90 5.61 -17.01
N ASN A 202 5.37 4.35 -17.11
CA ASN A 202 6.47 3.83 -16.29
C ASN A 202 7.78 4.58 -16.57
N VAL A 203 8.09 4.85 -17.85
CA VAL A 203 9.26 5.65 -18.22
C VAL A 203 9.15 7.08 -17.66
N LYS A 204 7.98 7.72 -17.78
CA LYS A 204 7.75 9.05 -17.22
C LYS A 204 7.89 9.08 -15.70
N ALA A 205 7.31 8.10 -14.99
CA ALA A 205 7.38 8.03 -13.54
C ALA A 205 8.82 8.01 -13.00
N ILE A 206 9.71 7.22 -13.63
CA ILE A 206 11.13 7.14 -13.25
C ILE A 206 11.91 8.39 -13.65
N THR A 207 11.56 9.01 -14.79
CA THR A 207 12.28 10.15 -15.34
C THR A 207 11.90 11.46 -14.63
N GLU A 208 10.60 11.72 -14.51
CA GLU A 208 10.06 12.97 -13.97
C GLU A 208 10.07 12.99 -12.45
N ARG A 209 9.86 11.83 -11.80
CA ARG A 209 9.83 11.67 -10.32
C ARG A 209 8.97 12.76 -9.67
N ASN A 210 7.74 12.95 -10.17
CA ASN A 210 6.75 13.91 -9.68
C ASN A 210 6.16 13.53 -8.30
N GLY A 211 6.96 12.89 -7.44
CA GLY A 211 6.53 12.31 -6.18
C GLY A 211 7.24 11.00 -5.91
N VAL A 212 7.10 10.54 -4.67
CA VAL A 212 7.60 9.26 -4.21
C VAL A 212 6.55 8.62 -3.31
N SER A 213 6.37 7.32 -3.45
CA SER A 213 5.69 6.47 -2.50
C SER A 213 6.61 5.29 -2.21
N MET A 214 6.86 5.02 -0.94
CA MET A 214 7.76 3.97 -0.49
C MET A 214 7.10 3.14 0.60
N PHE A 215 7.61 1.93 0.79
CA PHE A 215 7.29 1.06 1.93
C PHE A 215 8.47 1.10 2.88
N LEU A 216 8.41 1.98 3.88
CA LEU A 216 9.43 2.14 4.92
C LEU A 216 9.21 1.11 6.03
N ALA A 217 10.13 0.18 6.19
CA ALA A 217 10.08 -0.85 7.21
C ALA A 217 10.37 -0.23 8.59
N LEU A 218 9.41 -0.31 9.51
CA LEU A 218 9.63 0.09 10.90
C LEU A 218 10.20 -1.05 11.71
N ALA A 219 9.84 -2.29 11.40
CA ALA A 219 10.47 -3.53 11.86
C ALA A 219 10.99 -4.32 10.65
N ASP A 220 11.81 -5.35 10.87
CA ASP A 220 12.22 -6.25 9.78
C ASP A 220 10.97 -6.82 9.09
N ASP A 221 10.89 -6.67 7.76
CA ASP A 221 9.72 -7.06 6.95
C ASP A 221 10.16 -7.90 5.75
N GLU A 222 9.44 -8.99 5.54
CA GLU A 222 9.65 -9.94 4.43
C GLU A 222 8.34 -10.31 3.73
N CYS A 223 7.27 -9.54 3.95
CA CYS A 223 5.92 -9.83 3.48
C CYS A 223 5.64 -9.33 2.07
N HIS A 224 6.53 -8.56 1.44
CA HIS A 224 6.32 -8.07 0.08
C HIS A 224 6.98 -9.01 -0.92
N GLU A 225 6.20 -9.63 -1.80
CA GLU A 225 6.69 -10.55 -2.83
C GLU A 225 6.46 -9.92 -4.21
N LEU A 226 7.42 -10.03 -5.12
CA LEU A 226 7.30 -9.49 -6.48
C LEU A 226 8.04 -10.32 -7.53
N VAL A 227 7.72 -10.10 -8.80
CA VAL A 227 8.44 -10.66 -9.96
C VAL A 227 9.29 -9.55 -10.59
N PRO A 228 10.62 -9.53 -10.41
CA PRO A 228 11.49 -8.50 -10.96
C PRO A 228 11.37 -8.37 -12.49
N GLY A 229 11.40 -7.14 -12.99
CA GLY A 229 11.34 -6.82 -14.41
C GLY A 229 9.96 -6.98 -15.07
N SER A 230 8.96 -7.48 -14.33
CA SER A 230 7.61 -7.71 -14.87
C SER A 230 6.87 -6.41 -15.24
N HIS A 231 7.34 -5.24 -14.80
CA HIS A 231 6.78 -3.93 -15.11
C HIS A 231 7.06 -3.43 -16.54
N ASP A 232 8.05 -4.00 -17.24
CA ASP A 232 8.45 -3.56 -18.59
C ASP A 232 8.36 -4.66 -19.67
N ARG A 233 8.01 -5.89 -19.29
CA ARG A 233 7.75 -6.98 -20.25
C ARG A 233 6.28 -7.37 -20.34
N TRP A 234 5.88 -7.81 -21.54
CA TRP A 234 4.60 -8.45 -21.75
C TRP A 234 4.44 -9.67 -20.84
N ARG A 235 3.21 -9.89 -20.34
CA ARG A 235 2.90 -11.02 -19.47
C ARG A 235 3.11 -12.35 -20.19
N THR A 236 3.52 -13.36 -19.44
CA THR A 236 3.51 -14.76 -19.88
C THR A 236 2.09 -15.35 -19.81
N PRO A 237 1.82 -16.52 -20.44
CA PRO A 237 0.57 -17.23 -20.24
C PRO A 237 0.31 -17.61 -18.78
N PHE A 238 1.37 -17.93 -18.02
CA PHE A 238 1.28 -18.23 -16.59
C PHE A 238 0.82 -17.02 -15.80
N GLU A 239 1.46 -15.87 -16.00
CA GLU A 239 1.06 -14.62 -15.34
C GLU A 239 -0.33 -14.16 -15.77
N HIS A 240 -0.75 -14.48 -16.99
CA HIS A 240 -2.12 -14.21 -17.41
C HIS A 240 -3.13 -14.96 -16.55
N ASP A 241 -2.93 -16.27 -16.39
CA ASP A 241 -3.79 -17.10 -15.55
C ASP A 241 -3.81 -16.58 -14.11
N VAL A 242 -2.65 -16.24 -13.55
CA VAL A 242 -2.54 -15.72 -12.19
C VAL A 242 -3.28 -14.38 -12.01
N LEU A 243 -3.15 -13.47 -12.96
CA LEU A 243 -3.66 -12.09 -12.84
C LEU A 243 -5.10 -11.91 -13.34
N LEU A 244 -5.63 -12.84 -14.13
CA LEU A 244 -6.97 -12.74 -14.71
C LEU A 244 -8.03 -12.95 -13.61
N PRO A 245 -8.99 -12.02 -13.42
CA PRO A 245 -10.04 -12.18 -12.42
C PRO A 245 -10.87 -13.45 -12.64
N GLN A 246 -11.23 -14.14 -11.56
CA GLN A 246 -12.03 -15.36 -11.63
C GLN A 246 -13.36 -15.16 -12.38
N ALA A 247 -14.05 -14.05 -12.12
CA ALA A 247 -15.30 -13.73 -12.81
C ALA A 247 -15.14 -13.63 -14.34
N MET A 248 -13.95 -13.27 -14.85
CA MET A 248 -13.67 -13.23 -16.28
C MET A 248 -13.32 -14.61 -16.83
N LYS A 249 -12.64 -15.45 -16.05
CA LYS A 249 -12.45 -16.87 -16.37
C LYS A 249 -13.82 -17.58 -16.52
N ASP A 250 -14.74 -17.32 -15.60
CA ASP A 250 -16.08 -17.90 -15.58
C ASP A 250 -16.92 -17.44 -16.78
N GLN A 251 -16.67 -16.24 -17.30
CA GLN A 251 -17.29 -15.72 -18.52
C GLN A 251 -16.63 -16.23 -19.82
N GLY A 252 -15.64 -17.10 -19.72
CA GLY A 252 -15.04 -17.79 -20.86
C GLY A 252 -13.89 -17.04 -21.54
N ILE A 253 -13.25 -16.08 -20.85
CA ILE A 253 -12.00 -15.48 -21.36
C ILE A 253 -10.94 -16.57 -21.52
N PRO A 254 -10.30 -16.69 -22.70
CA PRO A 254 -9.26 -17.69 -22.90
C PRO A 254 -8.07 -17.49 -21.95
N TYR A 255 -7.74 -18.54 -21.21
CA TYR A 255 -6.55 -18.60 -20.37
C TYR A 255 -5.98 -20.03 -20.37
N THR A 256 -4.75 -20.19 -19.89
CA THR A 256 -4.13 -21.51 -19.71
C THR A 256 -4.01 -21.78 -18.22
N PRO A 257 -4.87 -22.66 -17.64
CA PRO A 257 -4.73 -23.04 -16.24
C PRO A 257 -3.33 -23.60 -15.98
N SER A 258 -2.60 -22.98 -15.08
CA SER A 258 -1.18 -23.24 -14.88
C SER A 258 -0.69 -23.01 -13.46
N TRP A 259 -1.40 -22.21 -12.67
CA TRP A 259 -1.07 -21.96 -11.27
C TRP A 259 -2.00 -22.72 -10.32
N ASP A 260 -1.44 -23.34 -9.28
CA ASP A 260 -2.15 -24.12 -8.26
C ASP A 260 -2.68 -23.25 -7.10
N GLY A 261 -2.42 -21.93 -7.14
CA GLY A 261 -2.81 -20.98 -6.11
C GLY A 261 -1.84 -20.85 -4.94
N VAL A 262 -0.80 -21.70 -4.88
CA VAL A 262 0.11 -21.80 -3.72
C VAL A 262 1.58 -21.74 -4.10
N ALA A 263 1.97 -22.29 -5.24
CA ALA A 263 3.36 -22.35 -5.69
C ALA A 263 3.91 -20.94 -5.99
N PRO A 264 5.23 -20.72 -5.83
CA PRO A 264 5.85 -19.48 -6.24
C PRO A 264 5.67 -19.22 -7.74
N LEU A 265 5.55 -17.94 -8.10
CA LEU A 265 5.64 -17.52 -9.48
C LEU A 265 7.09 -17.68 -9.99
N PRO A 266 7.28 -17.95 -11.30
CA PRO A 266 8.62 -17.98 -11.89
C PRO A 266 9.39 -16.68 -11.63
N ASN A 267 10.62 -16.79 -11.12
CA ASN A 267 11.51 -15.67 -10.76
C ASN A 267 10.97 -14.75 -9.65
N GLN A 268 9.95 -15.18 -8.90
CA GLN A 268 9.50 -14.47 -7.72
C GLN A 268 10.63 -14.28 -6.70
N VAL A 269 10.65 -13.12 -6.05
CA VAL A 269 11.46 -12.85 -4.87
C VAL A 269 10.60 -12.31 -3.74
N ALA A 270 10.95 -12.62 -2.50
CA ALA A 270 10.50 -11.88 -1.33
C ALA A 270 11.48 -10.72 -1.05
N ILE A 271 10.96 -9.52 -0.82
CA ILE A 271 11.75 -8.35 -0.45
C ILE A 271 12.07 -8.44 1.04
N ARG A 272 13.35 -8.47 1.40
CA ARG A 272 13.81 -8.39 2.79
C ARG A 272 14.21 -6.97 3.11
N LEU A 273 13.52 -6.37 4.06
CA LEU A 273 13.83 -5.07 4.60
C LEU A 273 14.25 -5.20 6.05
N LYS A 274 15.34 -4.55 6.42
CA LYS A 274 15.66 -4.21 7.81
C LYS A 274 14.92 -2.95 8.23
N ALA A 275 14.70 -2.78 9.52
CA ALA A 275 14.13 -1.55 10.03
C ALA A 275 14.93 -0.31 9.54
N GLY A 276 14.21 0.68 9.02
CA GLY A 276 14.76 1.90 8.42
C GLY A 276 15.16 1.75 6.94
N GLU A 277 15.15 0.53 6.38
CA GLU A 277 15.18 0.36 4.93
C GLU A 277 13.80 0.61 4.33
N ALA A 278 13.75 1.07 3.08
CA ALA A 278 12.51 1.27 2.37
C ALA A 278 12.54 0.67 0.96
N LEU A 279 11.42 0.08 0.56
CA LEU A 279 11.18 -0.38 -0.80
C LEU A 279 10.51 0.74 -1.60
N ILE A 280 11.14 1.14 -2.71
CA ILE A 280 10.49 1.92 -3.77
C ILE A 280 10.26 0.98 -4.94
N ARG A 281 9.00 0.85 -5.38
CA ARG A 281 8.62 -0.05 -6.48
C ARG A 281 7.79 0.65 -7.53
N ASN A 282 7.90 0.18 -8.75
CA ASN A 282 6.95 0.50 -9.78
C ASN A 282 5.61 -0.22 -9.47
N GLY A 283 4.51 0.52 -9.42
CA GLY A 283 3.16 -0.03 -9.15
C GLY A 283 2.71 -1.09 -10.17
N THR A 284 3.32 -1.08 -11.35
CA THR A 284 3.03 -2.02 -12.43
C THR A 284 3.75 -3.35 -12.22
N THR A 285 4.81 -3.44 -11.41
CA THR A 285 5.47 -4.72 -11.11
C THR A 285 4.46 -5.71 -10.53
N ILE A 286 4.45 -6.95 -11.03
CA ILE A 286 3.60 -8.02 -10.48
C ILE A 286 4.05 -8.30 -9.05
N HIS A 287 3.15 -8.17 -8.10
CA HIS A 287 3.47 -8.27 -6.69
C HIS A 287 2.27 -8.78 -5.87
N THR A 288 2.56 -9.14 -4.63
CA THR A 288 1.57 -9.39 -3.59
C THR A 288 2.14 -9.06 -2.21
N GLY A 289 1.25 -8.87 -1.24
CA GLY A 289 1.61 -8.96 0.18
C GLY A 289 1.29 -10.36 0.67
N HIS A 290 2.21 -11.03 1.34
CA HIS A 290 2.00 -12.33 1.96
C HIS A 290 2.35 -12.23 3.43
N THR A 291 1.33 -12.31 4.28
CA THR A 291 1.43 -12.11 5.72
C THR A 291 1.23 -13.45 6.43
N VAL A 292 2.17 -13.79 7.32
CA VAL A 292 2.26 -15.09 7.99
C VAL A 292 2.02 -14.90 9.48
N PRO A 293 1.14 -15.67 10.14
CA PRO A 293 0.91 -15.54 11.57
C PRO A 293 2.21 -15.53 12.39
N ASN A 294 2.24 -14.72 13.45
CA ASN A 294 3.39 -14.53 14.36
C ASN A 294 4.62 -13.83 13.77
N ARG A 295 4.65 -13.49 12.48
CA ARG A 295 5.66 -12.58 11.94
C ARG A 295 5.22 -11.14 12.17
N GLU A 296 6.08 -10.29 12.74
CA GLU A 296 5.73 -8.87 12.80
C GLU A 296 5.74 -8.28 11.38
N ARG A 297 4.71 -7.49 11.07
CA ARG A 297 4.73 -6.57 9.93
C ARG A 297 4.38 -5.20 10.46
N ASN A 298 5.25 -4.24 10.19
CA ASN A 298 5.13 -2.88 10.67
C ASN A 298 5.83 -1.99 9.66
N THR A 299 5.12 -1.64 8.60
CA THR A 299 5.71 -0.99 7.42
C THR A 299 4.83 0.14 6.94
N LEU A 300 5.39 1.33 6.83
CA LEU A 300 4.68 2.52 6.39
C LEU A 300 4.73 2.64 4.87
N SER A 301 3.55 2.65 4.25
CA SER A 301 3.40 3.24 2.93
C SER A 301 3.22 4.74 3.09
N ILE A 302 4.25 5.49 2.68
CA ILE A 302 4.39 6.92 2.93
C ILE A 302 5.02 7.61 1.72
N GLY A 303 4.67 8.88 1.49
CA GLY A 303 5.10 9.59 0.30
C GLY A 303 4.56 11.01 0.21
N TRP A 304 5.04 11.74 -0.79
CA TRP A 304 4.49 13.02 -1.22
C TRP A 304 4.37 13.01 -2.74
N SER A 305 3.36 13.72 -3.24
CA SER A 305 3.15 13.92 -4.67
C SER A 305 3.39 15.37 -5.04
N LYS A 306 3.83 15.60 -6.27
CA LYS A 306 3.90 16.94 -6.86
C LYS A 306 2.49 17.45 -7.15
N TRP A 307 2.22 18.67 -6.71
CA TRP A 307 1.01 19.40 -7.01
C TRP A 307 0.98 19.79 -8.49
N SER A 308 -0.13 19.46 -9.16
CA SER A 308 -0.33 19.75 -10.59
C SER A 308 -0.84 21.17 -10.86
N GLY A 309 -0.90 22.03 -9.85
CA GLY A 309 -1.48 23.37 -9.92
C GLY A 309 -2.96 23.40 -9.51
N PRO A 310 -3.59 24.60 -9.54
CA PRO A 310 -4.95 24.81 -9.07
C PRO A 310 -5.97 23.92 -9.78
N PHE A 311 -6.93 23.40 -9.01
CA PHE A 311 -8.01 22.59 -9.55
C PHE A 311 -9.18 23.47 -9.98
N THR A 312 -9.64 23.31 -11.23
CA THR A 312 -10.79 24.05 -11.78
C THR A 312 -11.94 23.12 -12.20
N GLY A 313 -11.87 21.85 -11.83
CA GLY A 313 -12.89 20.85 -12.17
C GLY A 313 -13.93 20.70 -11.07
N GLU A 314 -14.85 19.76 -11.29
CA GLU A 314 -15.76 19.30 -10.24
C GLU A 314 -15.08 18.23 -9.37
N PRO A 315 -15.12 18.35 -8.03
CA PRO A 315 -14.51 17.38 -7.16
C PRO A 315 -15.17 16.01 -7.31
N SER A 316 -14.34 14.97 -7.37
CA SER A 316 -14.81 13.59 -7.45
C SER A 316 -15.17 13.07 -6.06
N VAL A 317 -16.12 12.15 -5.96
CA VAL A 317 -16.35 11.44 -4.70
C VAL A 317 -15.05 10.71 -4.35
N ALA A 318 -14.57 10.89 -3.11
CA ALA A 318 -13.37 10.23 -2.67
C ALA A 318 -13.54 8.71 -2.71
N ASP A 319 -12.49 7.99 -3.11
CA ASP A 319 -12.43 6.55 -2.85
C ASP A 319 -12.57 6.31 -1.35
N VAL A 320 -13.37 5.31 -0.98
CA VAL A 320 -13.68 5.01 0.43
C VAL A 320 -12.41 4.82 1.28
N ARG A 321 -11.32 4.33 0.68
CA ARG A 321 -10.01 4.14 1.34
C ARG A 321 -9.34 5.46 1.75
N HIS A 322 -9.79 6.58 1.19
CA HIS A 322 -9.26 7.93 1.42
C HIS A 322 -10.30 8.91 1.97
N ALA A 323 -11.58 8.53 2.02
CA ALA A 323 -12.65 9.40 2.50
C ALA A 323 -12.36 10.02 3.87
N TRP A 324 -11.76 9.27 4.79
CA TRP A 324 -11.32 9.74 6.11
C TRP A 324 -10.42 10.98 6.08
N GLN A 325 -9.64 11.19 5.01
CA GLN A 325 -8.74 12.35 4.91
C GLN A 325 -9.51 13.66 4.81
N LEU A 326 -10.77 13.64 4.36
CA LEU A 326 -11.59 14.84 4.26
C LEU A 326 -12.03 15.37 5.62
N ASP A 327 -11.87 14.62 6.72
CA ASP A 327 -12.25 15.10 8.04
C ASP A 327 -11.36 16.31 8.39
N PRO A 328 -11.93 17.51 8.66
CA PRO A 328 -11.14 18.70 8.98
C PRO A 328 -10.20 18.50 10.17
N ALA A 329 -10.50 17.57 11.08
CA ALA A 329 -9.61 17.22 12.18
C ALA A 329 -8.24 16.70 11.70
N VAL A 330 -8.18 16.05 10.53
CA VAL A 330 -6.91 15.64 9.90
C VAL A 330 -6.09 16.87 9.57
N ARG A 331 -6.68 17.83 8.85
CA ARG A 331 -6.02 19.08 8.46
C ARG A 331 -5.49 19.83 9.68
N GLU A 332 -6.31 19.99 10.72
CA GLU A 332 -5.93 20.75 11.92
C GLU A 332 -4.83 20.06 12.74
N ALA A 333 -4.72 18.73 12.67
CA ALA A 333 -3.68 17.97 13.36
C ALA A 333 -2.32 18.01 12.63
N LEU A 334 -2.23 18.51 11.39
CA LEU A 334 -0.97 18.55 10.66
C LEU A 334 0.00 19.54 11.31
N PRO A 335 1.26 19.13 11.58
CA PRO A 335 2.19 19.89 12.43
C PRO A 335 2.75 21.16 11.79
N HIS A 336 2.64 21.30 10.46
CA HIS A 336 3.17 22.44 9.72
C HIS A 336 2.10 23.07 8.83
N ASP A 337 2.11 24.40 8.74
CA ASP A 337 1.13 25.13 7.92
C ASP A 337 1.23 24.77 6.43
N TRP A 338 2.42 24.48 5.92
CA TRP A 338 2.59 24.01 4.54
C TRP A 338 1.94 22.63 4.31
N MET A 339 1.90 21.75 5.32
CA MET A 339 1.20 20.46 5.21
C MET A 339 -0.31 20.67 5.13
N LYS A 340 -0.84 21.66 5.86
CA LYS A 340 -2.26 22.05 5.75
C LYS A 340 -2.57 22.54 4.34
N THR A 341 -1.69 23.34 3.74
CA THR A 341 -1.81 23.74 2.33
C THR A 341 -1.73 22.54 1.37
N ALA A 342 -0.84 21.59 1.62
CA ALA A 342 -0.74 20.36 0.82
C ALA A 342 -2.01 19.49 0.94
N TRP A 343 -2.63 19.45 2.12
CA TRP A 343 -3.93 18.83 2.34
C TRP A 343 -5.04 19.59 1.62
N ASP A 344 -5.08 20.93 1.70
CA ASP A 344 -6.10 21.78 1.05
C ASP A 344 -6.14 21.49 -0.46
N ARG A 345 -4.96 21.43 -1.09
CA ARG A 345 -4.80 21.08 -2.52
C ARG A 345 -5.35 19.71 -2.88
N TRP A 346 -5.22 18.72 -1.98
CA TRP A 346 -5.79 17.40 -2.20
C TRP A 346 -7.31 17.44 -2.03
N ALA A 347 -7.79 18.07 -0.95
CA ALA A 347 -9.19 18.17 -0.59
C ALA A 347 -10.02 18.92 -1.65
N GLU A 348 -9.44 19.92 -2.32
CA GLU A 348 -10.08 20.63 -3.45
C GLU A 348 -10.52 19.70 -4.60
N THR A 349 -9.83 18.56 -4.78
CA THR A 349 -10.12 17.60 -5.86
C THR A 349 -11.17 16.56 -5.49
N GLN A 350 -11.55 16.51 -4.20
CA GLN A 350 -12.35 15.42 -3.63
C GLN A 350 -13.58 15.96 -2.91
N LYS A 351 -14.60 15.12 -2.77
CA LYS A 351 -15.75 15.37 -1.89
C LYS A 351 -16.15 14.09 -1.17
N LEU A 352 -16.77 14.26 -0.01
CA LEU A 352 -17.32 13.13 0.74
C LEU A 352 -18.55 12.60 0.00
N GLY A 353 -18.70 11.27 -0.10
CA GLY A 353 -19.89 10.68 -0.69
C GLY A 353 -21.10 10.73 0.23
N ASP A 354 -22.28 10.43 -0.33
CA ASP A 354 -23.56 10.56 0.35
C ASP A 354 -24.09 9.24 0.94
N THR A 355 -23.37 8.14 0.73
CA THR A 355 -23.72 6.80 1.23
C THR A 355 -22.73 6.30 2.28
N LEU A 356 -23.10 5.28 3.05
CA LEU A 356 -22.17 4.66 4.00
C LEU A 356 -21.02 3.96 3.26
N GLU A 357 -21.31 3.35 2.11
CA GLU A 357 -20.36 2.63 1.26
C GLU A 357 -19.32 3.55 0.62
N ASP A 358 -19.64 4.84 0.42
CA ASP A 358 -18.67 5.85 0.00
C ASP A 358 -17.73 6.30 1.14
N ARG A 359 -18.12 6.07 2.40
CA ARG A 359 -17.43 6.62 3.58
C ARG A 359 -16.67 5.58 4.39
N TYR A 360 -17.13 4.33 4.41
CA TYR A 360 -16.70 3.33 5.37
C TYR A 360 -16.47 1.94 4.76
N PRO A 361 -15.52 1.15 5.31
CA PRO A 361 -15.44 -0.29 5.03
C PRO A 361 -16.61 -1.05 5.66
N GLY A 362 -16.86 -2.26 5.15
CA GLY A 362 -18.00 -3.10 5.57
C GLY A 362 -18.10 -3.37 7.08
N PHE A 363 -16.97 -3.49 7.78
CA PHE A 363 -16.95 -3.65 9.24
C PHE A 363 -17.59 -2.45 9.96
N ASP A 364 -17.19 -1.23 9.60
CA ASP A 364 -17.69 -0.02 10.23
C ASP A 364 -19.18 0.20 9.87
N ILE A 365 -19.57 -0.10 8.62
CA ILE A 365 -20.99 -0.10 8.19
C ILE A 365 -21.81 -1.07 9.05
N GLY A 366 -21.30 -2.27 9.30
CA GLY A 366 -21.96 -3.28 10.13
C GLY A 366 -22.20 -2.79 11.56
N ARG A 367 -21.21 -2.12 12.17
CA ARG A 367 -21.33 -1.54 13.51
C ARG A 367 -22.31 -0.37 13.54
N ILE A 368 -22.28 0.49 12.53
CA ILE A 368 -23.24 1.60 12.40
C ILE A 368 -24.66 1.05 12.33
N LYS A 369 -24.93 0.10 11.43
CA LYS A 369 -26.25 -0.54 11.31
C LYS A 369 -26.67 -1.36 12.54
N ALA A 370 -25.73 -1.69 13.43
CA ALA A 370 -26.01 -2.33 14.72
C ALA A 370 -26.32 -1.34 15.85
N GLY A 371 -26.34 -0.03 15.56
CA GLY A 371 -26.73 1.02 16.50
C GLY A 371 -25.59 1.91 17.00
N GLU A 372 -24.36 1.71 16.52
CA GLU A 372 -23.22 2.54 16.94
C GLU A 372 -23.08 3.80 16.07
N VAL A 373 -23.20 4.98 16.67
CA VAL A 373 -22.96 6.25 15.96
C VAL A 373 -21.45 6.50 15.85
N ALA A 374 -20.83 5.95 14.80
CA ALA A 374 -19.39 6.00 14.54
C ALA A 374 -19.03 6.89 13.32
N GLY A 375 -17.73 7.03 13.03
CA GLY A 375 -17.22 7.71 11.84
C GLY A 375 -17.39 9.23 11.87
N TRP A 376 -18.02 9.76 10.82
CA TRP A 376 -18.33 11.19 10.67
C TRP A 376 -19.42 11.67 11.63
N ARG A 377 -20.26 10.76 12.16
CA ARG A 377 -21.35 11.07 13.12
C ARG A 377 -22.31 12.16 12.62
N SER A 378 -22.49 12.23 11.30
CA SER A 378 -23.48 13.08 10.65
C SER A 378 -24.89 12.50 10.78
N GLU A 379 -25.87 13.14 10.18
CA GLU A 379 -27.25 12.64 10.15
C GLU A 379 -27.33 11.24 9.49
N LEU A 380 -26.53 11.00 8.45
CA LEU A 380 -26.48 9.71 7.75
C LEU A 380 -26.17 8.55 8.71
N GLU A 381 -25.15 8.70 9.55
CA GLU A 381 -24.75 7.65 10.49
C GLU A 381 -25.76 7.50 11.64
N ARG A 382 -26.42 8.59 12.05
CA ARG A 382 -27.46 8.55 13.10
C ARG A 382 -28.72 7.82 12.63
N GLN A 383 -29.18 8.11 11.42
CA GLN A 383 -30.33 7.42 10.81
C GLN A 383 -30.05 5.94 10.63
N ALA A 384 -28.89 5.61 10.05
CA ALA A 384 -28.47 4.21 9.89
C ALA A 384 -28.37 3.47 11.23
N ALA A 385 -27.86 4.12 12.29
CA ALA A 385 -27.82 3.55 13.63
C ALA A 385 -29.19 3.40 14.30
N ALA A 386 -30.17 4.24 13.95
CA ALA A 386 -31.55 4.10 14.41
C ALA A 386 -32.32 2.97 13.71
N GLY A 387 -31.73 2.31 12.70
CA GLY A 387 -32.41 1.36 11.83
C GLY A 387 -33.31 2.03 10.78
N GLU A 388 -33.13 3.33 10.58
CA GLU A 388 -33.78 4.12 9.54
C GLU A 388 -32.86 4.08 8.30
N SER A 389 -32.95 2.99 7.52
CA SER A 389 -32.18 2.83 6.29
C SER A 389 -33.01 2.28 5.15
#